data_AF-A0A6J8A9K6-F1
#
_entry.id   AF-A0A6J8A9K6-F1
#
_cell.length_a   1.000
_cell.length_b   1.000
_cell.length_c   1.000
_cell.angle_alpha   90.00
_cell.angle_beta   90.00
_cell.angle_gamma   90.00
#
_symmetry.space_group_name_H-M   'P 1'
#
loop_
_entity.id
_entity.type
_entity.pdbx_description
1 polymer ?
#
loop_
_entity_poly.entity_id
_entity_poly.type
_entity_poly.pdbx_seq_one_letter_code
_entity_poly.pdbx_strand_id
1 'polypeptide(L)'
;MPGDSKGLNTVQTMLAAKKPPKQNKRSHSDVANDSVEGIDLTGIQNDLSEIKQSLQGTVTKTDLNSAMVNLVQQKDLKSLVSNIVQKLLDHFEEKITSKFECKVREATGKLDDKLDTLMIENGDLGERIRAKDKVIDNLVEKVGDNNKRSIDALKLANYNEQYSRKHNIRMLNFPEKRGENLRKAFIETVKSDCNVDIEPSDAQNTRKRRLSEACHC
;
A
#
# COMPACT_ATOMS: atom_id res chain seq x y z
N MET A 1 -36.23 -18.41 4.27
CA MET A 1 -37.49 -17.63 4.31
C MET A 1 -37.73 -17.03 2.92
N PRO A 2 -39.00 -16.86 2.48
CA PRO A 2 -39.42 -17.35 1.17
C PRO A 2 -40.00 -16.27 0.23
N GLY A 3 -40.40 -16.67 -0.99
CA GLY A 3 -41.15 -15.82 -1.92
C GLY A 3 -41.42 -16.46 -3.28
N ASP A 4 -42.52 -17.22 -3.40
CA ASP A 4 -42.99 -17.86 -4.64
C ASP A 4 -43.77 -16.91 -5.59
N SER A 5 -43.66 -17.12 -6.90
CA SER A 5 -44.79 -17.13 -7.87
C SER A 5 -44.28 -17.54 -9.28
N LYS A 6 -44.69 -18.68 -9.87
CA LYS A 6 -45.91 -18.88 -10.70
C LYS A 6 -46.02 -17.90 -11.88
N GLY A 7 -46.21 -18.34 -13.14
CA GLY A 7 -46.27 -19.71 -13.67
C GLY A 7 -46.57 -19.78 -15.17
N LEU A 8 -46.67 -21.01 -15.69
CA LEU A 8 -47.54 -21.49 -16.78
C LEU A 8 -47.89 -20.56 -17.96
N ASN A 9 -47.56 -20.99 -19.18
CA ASN A 9 -48.61 -21.33 -20.12
C ASN A 9 -48.20 -22.35 -21.19
N THR A 10 -49.13 -23.26 -21.52
CA THR A 10 -48.96 -24.36 -22.46
C THR A 10 -50.12 -24.30 -23.45
N VAL A 11 -49.84 -24.30 -24.76
CA VAL A 11 -50.84 -24.51 -25.82
C VAL A 11 -50.26 -25.58 -26.74
N GLN A 12 -50.50 -26.87 -26.51
CA GLN A 12 -51.77 -27.61 -26.71
C GLN A 12 -52.03 -27.91 -28.19
N THR A 13 -51.59 -29.10 -28.56
CA THR A 13 -51.86 -29.84 -29.80
C THR A 13 -53.35 -29.98 -30.08
N MET A 14 -53.79 -29.78 -31.34
CA MET A 14 -54.98 -30.45 -31.89
C MET A 14 -54.89 -30.66 -33.42
N LEU A 15 -55.07 -31.92 -33.84
CA LEU A 15 -55.98 -32.40 -34.90
C LEU A 15 -55.85 -31.82 -36.35
N ALA A 16 -56.02 -32.59 -37.43
CA ALA A 16 -56.44 -33.99 -37.59
C ALA A 16 -55.88 -34.59 -38.88
N ALA A 17 -55.66 -35.91 -38.87
CA ALA A 17 -55.61 -36.68 -40.11
C ALA A 17 -57.01 -36.74 -40.75
N LYS A 18 -57.15 -36.32 -42.02
CA LYS A 18 -58.38 -36.50 -42.80
C LYS A 18 -58.16 -37.49 -43.95
N LYS A 19 -59.03 -38.50 -44.01
CA LYS A 19 -59.03 -39.62 -44.96
C LYS A 19 -59.29 -39.16 -46.41
N PRO A 20 -58.87 -39.93 -47.43
CA PRO A 20 -59.15 -39.63 -48.83
C PRO A 20 -60.64 -39.85 -49.17
N PRO A 21 -61.23 -39.05 -50.09
CA PRO A 21 -62.55 -39.34 -50.65
C PRO A 21 -62.47 -40.50 -51.66
N LYS A 22 -63.58 -41.22 -51.78
CA LYS A 22 -63.68 -42.51 -52.49
C LYS A 22 -63.81 -42.37 -54.01
N GLN A 23 -63.48 -43.48 -54.67
CA GLN A 23 -63.81 -43.85 -56.05
C GLN A 23 -65.17 -43.30 -56.54
N ASN A 24 -65.20 -42.85 -57.79
CA ASN A 24 -66.42 -42.86 -58.59
C ASN A 24 -66.19 -43.81 -59.77
N LYS A 25 -66.77 -45.02 -59.71
CA LYS A 25 -66.79 -45.96 -60.83
C LYS A 25 -67.82 -45.46 -61.84
N ARG A 26 -67.42 -45.17 -63.08
CA ARG A 26 -68.36 -45.11 -64.22
C ARG A 26 -68.22 -46.40 -65.03
N SER A 27 -69.36 -46.90 -65.47
CA SER A 27 -69.48 -48.20 -66.13
C SER A 27 -68.94 -48.17 -67.56
N HIS A 28 -68.34 -49.28 -68.00
CA HIS A 28 -68.23 -49.59 -69.42
C HIS A 28 -69.61 -50.04 -69.92
N SER A 29 -70.24 -49.25 -70.79
CA SER A 29 -71.23 -49.70 -71.76
C SER A 29 -71.49 -48.60 -72.78
N ASP A 30 -71.62 -49.01 -74.04
CA ASP A 30 -72.10 -48.28 -75.21
C ASP A 30 -71.02 -47.63 -76.09
N VAL A 31 -70.26 -48.51 -76.75
CA VAL A 31 -69.57 -48.19 -78.01
C VAL A 31 -70.63 -48.14 -79.12
N ALA A 32 -71.17 -46.94 -79.37
CA ALA A 32 -71.85 -46.64 -80.62
C ALA A 32 -70.78 -46.29 -81.67
N ASN A 33 -70.66 -47.16 -82.68
CA ASN A 33 -69.65 -47.08 -83.72
C ASN A 33 -70.25 -46.40 -84.95
N ASP A 34 -70.01 -45.09 -85.13
CA ASP A 34 -70.36 -44.37 -86.36
C ASP A 34 -69.26 -43.37 -86.75
N SER A 35 -68.88 -43.43 -88.03
CA SER A 35 -68.06 -42.47 -88.82
C SER A 35 -66.69 -42.03 -88.25
N VAL A 36 -65.65 -42.40 -88.99
CA VAL A 36 -64.28 -41.87 -88.84
C VAL A 36 -64.21 -40.43 -89.36
N GLU A 37 -64.13 -39.47 -88.45
CA GLU A 37 -63.50 -38.17 -88.70
C GLU A 37 -62.41 -37.92 -87.65
N GLY A 38 -61.30 -37.31 -88.08
CA GLY A 38 -60.00 -37.45 -87.42
C GLY A 38 -59.94 -36.89 -86.00
N ILE A 39 -59.61 -37.74 -85.03
CA ILE A 39 -59.04 -37.30 -83.76
C ILE A 39 -57.71 -36.61 -84.10
N ASP A 40 -57.66 -35.29 -83.90
CA ASP A 40 -56.48 -34.47 -84.16
C ASP A 40 -55.38 -34.75 -83.12
N LEU A 41 -54.69 -35.87 -83.35
CA LEU A 41 -53.50 -36.29 -82.61
C LEU A 41 -52.41 -35.22 -82.68
N THR A 42 -52.33 -34.47 -83.77
CA THR A 42 -51.42 -33.34 -83.95
C THR A 42 -51.74 -32.16 -83.02
N GLY A 43 -53.01 -31.81 -82.84
CA GLY A 43 -53.47 -30.81 -81.88
C GLY A 43 -53.12 -31.20 -80.43
N ILE A 44 -53.49 -32.42 -80.01
CA ILE A 44 -53.16 -32.93 -78.65
C ILE A 44 -51.64 -33.00 -78.43
N GLN A 45 -50.87 -33.35 -79.47
CA GLN A 45 -49.42 -33.43 -79.40
C GLN A 45 -48.76 -32.05 -79.35
N ASN A 46 -49.37 -31.03 -80.00
CA ASN A 46 -48.99 -29.63 -79.85
C ASN A 46 -49.29 -29.13 -78.43
N ASP A 47 -50.50 -29.33 -77.90
CA ASP A 47 -50.88 -28.95 -76.52
C ASP A 47 -49.93 -29.60 -75.49
N LEU A 48 -49.63 -30.90 -75.63
CA LEU A 48 -48.67 -31.59 -74.78
C LEU A 48 -47.24 -31.04 -74.93
N SER A 49 -46.85 -30.59 -76.13
CA SER A 49 -45.55 -29.95 -76.35
C SER A 49 -45.49 -28.56 -75.73
N GLU A 50 -46.57 -27.77 -75.80
CA GLU A 50 -46.68 -26.42 -75.23
C GLU A 50 -46.75 -26.47 -73.71
N ILE A 51 -47.51 -27.41 -73.13
CA ILE A 51 -47.50 -27.72 -71.69
C ILE A 51 -46.09 -28.14 -71.23
N LYS A 52 -45.39 -28.98 -72.00
CA LYS A 52 -44.02 -29.39 -71.69
C LYS A 52 -43.03 -28.24 -71.77
N GLN A 53 -43.21 -27.30 -72.70
CA GLN A 53 -42.37 -26.11 -72.86
C GLN A 53 -42.64 -25.07 -71.75
N SER A 54 -43.91 -24.92 -71.35
CA SER A 54 -44.33 -24.15 -70.17
C SER A 54 -43.75 -24.72 -68.86
N LEU A 55 -43.75 -26.05 -68.72
CA LEU A 55 -43.14 -26.73 -67.58
C LEU A 55 -41.60 -26.67 -67.57
N GLN A 56 -40.94 -26.51 -68.73
CA GLN A 56 -39.48 -26.29 -68.78
C GLN A 56 -39.03 -24.96 -68.16
N GLY A 57 -39.92 -23.97 -68.04
CA GLY A 57 -39.66 -22.73 -67.29
C GLY A 57 -40.03 -22.80 -65.80
N THR A 58 -40.56 -23.92 -65.32
CA THR A 58 -41.02 -24.07 -63.93
C THR A 58 -39.85 -24.42 -63.01
N VAL A 59 -39.65 -23.62 -61.95
CA VAL A 59 -38.56 -23.76 -60.97
C VAL A 59 -38.42 -25.21 -60.51
N THR A 60 -37.31 -25.85 -60.86
CA THR A 60 -37.09 -27.26 -60.53
C THR A 60 -36.59 -27.40 -59.10
N LYS A 61 -36.72 -28.61 -58.54
CA LYS A 61 -36.17 -28.93 -57.20
C LYS A 61 -34.65 -28.73 -57.15
N THR A 62 -33.96 -28.89 -58.29
CA THR A 62 -32.54 -28.59 -58.49
C THR A 62 -32.23 -27.10 -58.44
N ASP A 63 -33.09 -26.24 -59.01
CA ASP A 63 -32.91 -24.78 -58.94
C ASP A 63 -33.12 -24.26 -57.52
N LEU A 64 -34.13 -24.78 -56.81
CA LEU A 64 -34.35 -24.50 -55.38
C LEU A 64 -33.17 -24.95 -54.51
N ASN A 65 -32.63 -26.14 -54.75
CA ASN A 65 -31.43 -26.61 -54.03
C ASN A 65 -30.20 -25.74 -54.35
N SER A 66 -30.01 -25.33 -55.62
CA SER A 66 -28.93 -24.42 -56.02
C SER A 66 -29.07 -23.05 -55.36
N ALA A 67 -30.27 -22.47 -55.35
CA ALA A 67 -30.56 -21.23 -54.64
C ALA A 67 -30.29 -21.36 -53.14
N MET A 68 -30.69 -22.48 -52.51
CA MET A 68 -30.48 -22.75 -51.08
C MET A 68 -28.99 -22.91 -50.72
N VAL A 69 -28.19 -23.57 -51.57
CA VAL A 69 -26.73 -23.65 -51.42
C VAL A 69 -26.05 -22.29 -51.58
N ASN A 70 -26.59 -21.43 -52.45
CA ASN A 70 -26.09 -20.07 -52.63
C ASN A 70 -26.52 -19.08 -51.53
N LEU A 71 -27.64 -19.34 -50.83
CA LEU A 71 -28.25 -18.45 -49.83
C LEU A 71 -27.47 -18.41 -48.51
N VAL A 72 -26.83 -19.52 -48.13
CA VAL A 72 -25.96 -19.61 -46.94
C VAL A 72 -24.66 -20.29 -47.35
N GLN A 73 -23.79 -19.55 -48.03
CA GLN A 73 -22.49 -20.09 -48.41
C GLN A 73 -21.63 -20.26 -47.14
N GLN A 74 -21.01 -21.44 -47.00
CA GLN A 74 -20.18 -21.77 -45.84
C GLN A 74 -19.02 -20.76 -45.61
N LYS A 75 -18.58 -20.08 -46.68
CA LYS A 75 -17.59 -18.99 -46.64
C LYS A 75 -18.09 -17.78 -45.84
N ASP A 76 -19.37 -17.42 -45.96
CA ASP A 76 -19.96 -16.22 -45.35
C ASP A 76 -20.24 -16.49 -43.87
N LEU A 77 -20.67 -17.72 -43.54
CA LEU A 77 -20.78 -18.18 -42.16
C LEU A 77 -19.39 -18.23 -41.47
N LYS A 78 -18.36 -18.74 -42.17
CA LYS A 78 -16.97 -18.74 -41.67
C LYS A 78 -16.45 -17.31 -41.44
N SER A 79 -16.69 -16.41 -42.39
CA SER A 79 -16.37 -14.98 -42.27
C SER A 79 -17.05 -14.35 -41.05
N LEU A 80 -18.35 -14.58 -40.86
CA LEU A 80 -19.10 -14.06 -39.72
C LEU A 80 -18.56 -14.59 -38.38
N VAL A 81 -18.31 -15.90 -38.29
CA VAL A 81 -17.74 -16.52 -37.07
C VAL A 81 -16.34 -15.96 -36.79
N SER A 82 -15.46 -15.86 -37.79
CA SER A 82 -14.13 -15.25 -37.63
C SER A 82 -14.21 -13.80 -37.15
N ASN A 83 -15.11 -12.99 -37.71
CA ASN A 83 -15.31 -11.61 -37.28
C ASN A 83 -15.85 -11.49 -35.84
N ILE A 84 -16.74 -12.39 -35.42
CA ILE A 84 -17.26 -12.43 -34.05
C ILE A 84 -16.14 -12.84 -33.07
N VAL A 85 -15.39 -13.91 -33.39
CA VAL A 85 -14.28 -14.38 -32.55
C VAL A 85 -13.18 -13.33 -32.45
N GLN A 86 -12.81 -12.67 -33.54
CA GLN A 86 -11.80 -11.61 -33.52
C GLN A 86 -12.22 -10.45 -32.61
N LYS A 87 -13.43 -9.90 -32.80
CA LYS A 87 -13.97 -8.84 -31.92
C LYS A 87 -14.03 -9.25 -30.45
N LEU A 88 -14.29 -10.52 -30.17
CA LEU A 88 -14.30 -11.04 -28.80
C LEU A 88 -12.88 -11.07 -28.20
N LEU A 89 -11.89 -11.51 -28.98
CA LEU A 89 -10.46 -11.50 -28.59
C LEU A 89 -9.96 -10.07 -28.38
N ASP A 90 -10.21 -9.17 -29.33
CA ASP A 90 -9.80 -7.76 -29.27
C ASP A 90 -10.36 -7.08 -28.00
N HIS A 91 -11.65 -7.28 -27.71
CA HIS A 91 -12.29 -6.76 -26.50
C HIS A 91 -11.76 -7.40 -25.20
N PHE A 92 -11.35 -8.68 -25.23
CA PHE A 92 -10.70 -9.30 -24.08
C PHE A 92 -9.29 -8.74 -23.86
N GLU A 93 -8.52 -8.54 -24.92
CA GLU A 93 -7.18 -7.93 -24.88
C GLU A 93 -7.27 -6.50 -24.33
N GLU A 94 -8.11 -5.64 -24.89
CA GLU A 94 -8.34 -4.27 -24.42
C GLU A 94 -8.74 -4.24 -22.93
N LYS A 95 -9.65 -5.12 -22.52
CA LYS A 95 -10.13 -5.20 -21.13
C LYS A 95 -9.09 -5.74 -20.15
N ILE A 96 -8.18 -6.60 -20.59
CA ILE A 96 -7.04 -7.08 -19.79
C ILE A 96 -6.01 -5.95 -19.65
N THR A 97 -5.60 -5.35 -20.77
CA THR A 97 -4.64 -4.24 -20.83
C THR A 97 -5.10 -3.07 -19.97
N SER A 98 -6.32 -2.58 -20.16
CA SER A 98 -6.91 -1.49 -19.36
C SER A 98 -6.92 -1.79 -17.85
N LYS A 99 -7.28 -3.02 -17.45
CA LYS A 99 -7.22 -3.42 -16.04
C LYS A 99 -5.80 -3.50 -15.49
N PHE A 100 -4.84 -3.93 -16.31
CA PHE A 100 -3.45 -4.05 -15.90
C PHE A 100 -2.81 -2.67 -15.75
N GLU A 101 -2.99 -1.78 -16.74
CA GLU A 101 -2.56 -0.38 -16.69
C GLU A 101 -3.16 0.36 -15.48
N CYS A 102 -4.44 0.18 -15.20
CA CYS A 102 -5.10 0.78 -14.04
C CYS A 102 -4.45 0.31 -12.73
N LYS A 103 -4.25 -1.01 -12.55
CA LYS A 103 -3.57 -1.57 -11.37
C LYS A 103 -2.12 -1.13 -11.23
N VAL A 104 -1.38 -1.06 -12.34
CA VAL A 104 0.00 -0.56 -12.34
C VAL A 104 0.01 0.90 -11.90
N ARG A 105 -0.85 1.75 -12.47
CA ARG A 105 -0.96 3.17 -12.10
C ARG A 105 -1.34 3.36 -10.64
N GLU A 106 -2.30 2.61 -10.12
CA GLU A 106 -2.65 2.63 -8.69
C GLU A 106 -1.50 2.17 -7.79
N ALA A 107 -0.74 1.15 -8.20
CA ALA A 107 0.39 0.64 -7.43
C ALA A 107 1.57 1.61 -7.43
N THR A 108 1.87 2.23 -8.58
CA THR A 108 2.87 3.29 -8.73
C THR A 108 2.51 4.50 -7.87
N GLY A 109 1.29 5.04 -7.96
CA GLY A 109 0.88 6.17 -7.11
C GLY A 109 1.01 5.88 -5.61
N LYS A 110 0.60 4.69 -5.16
CA LYS A 110 0.78 4.25 -3.75
C LYS A 110 2.23 4.04 -3.33
N LEU A 111 3.16 3.90 -4.28
CA LEU A 111 4.61 3.84 -4.01
C LEU A 111 5.20 5.24 -3.99
N ASP A 112 4.77 6.13 -4.88
CA ASP A 112 5.17 7.54 -4.93
C ASP A 112 4.72 8.27 -3.63
N ASP A 113 3.46 8.11 -3.21
CA ASP A 113 2.94 8.65 -1.93
C ASP A 113 3.79 8.22 -0.71
N LYS A 114 4.29 6.98 -0.73
CA LYS A 114 5.16 6.43 0.33
C LYS A 114 6.58 6.95 0.22
N LEU A 115 7.09 7.13 -1.00
CA LEU A 115 8.41 7.70 -1.25
C LEU A 115 8.45 9.15 -0.74
N ASP A 116 7.44 9.95 -1.07
CA ASP A 116 7.30 11.33 -0.59
C ASP A 116 7.22 11.39 0.94
N THR A 117 6.41 10.50 1.55
CA THR A 117 6.33 10.37 3.02
C THR A 117 7.70 10.06 3.64
N LEU A 118 8.43 9.07 3.10
CA LEU A 118 9.76 8.71 3.57
C LEU A 118 10.80 9.81 3.33
N MET A 119 10.67 10.59 2.26
CA MET A 119 11.54 11.74 2.00
C MET A 119 11.33 12.86 3.02
N ILE A 120 10.08 13.14 3.41
CA ILE A 120 9.74 14.10 4.48
C ILE A 120 10.28 13.59 5.83
N GLU A 121 10.00 12.34 6.20
CA GLU A 121 10.48 11.74 7.46
C GLU A 121 12.01 11.76 7.56
N ASN A 122 12.72 11.48 6.47
CA ASN A 122 14.18 11.53 6.42
C ASN A 122 14.72 12.97 6.56
N GLY A 123 14.01 13.96 6.01
CA GLY A 123 14.28 15.38 6.22
C GLY A 123 14.17 15.76 7.70
N ASP A 124 13.02 15.47 8.31
CA ASP A 124 12.74 15.72 9.73
C ASP A 124 13.76 15.05 10.66
N LEU A 125 14.15 13.80 10.37
CA LEU A 125 15.19 13.09 11.12
C LEU A 125 16.56 13.77 10.97
N GLY A 126 16.91 14.23 9.76
CA GLY A 126 18.12 15.01 9.50
C GLY A 126 18.16 16.33 10.28
N GLU A 127 17.04 17.05 10.37
CA GLU A 127 16.95 18.27 11.18
C GLU A 127 17.07 17.98 12.68
N ARG A 128 16.40 16.93 13.18
CA ARG A 128 16.48 16.50 14.58
C ARG A 128 17.89 16.06 14.99
N ILE A 129 18.65 15.45 14.08
CA ILE A 129 20.07 15.14 14.29
C ILE A 129 20.87 16.43 14.44
N ARG A 130 20.81 17.34 13.46
CA ARG A 130 21.51 18.65 13.50
C ARG A 130 21.16 19.48 14.74
N ALA A 131 19.92 19.42 15.20
CA ALA A 131 19.48 20.08 16.42
C ALA A 131 20.11 19.46 17.68
N LYS A 132 20.25 18.13 17.73
CA LYS A 132 20.96 17.42 18.82
C LYS A 132 22.46 17.69 18.79
N ASP A 133 23.10 17.71 17.62
CA ASP A 133 24.53 17.98 17.49
C ASP A 133 24.88 19.35 18.08
N LYS A 134 24.09 20.39 17.74
CA LYS A 134 24.21 21.73 18.36
C LYS A 134 24.06 21.69 19.88
N VAL A 135 23.19 20.85 20.43
CA VAL A 135 23.05 20.71 21.90
C VAL A 135 24.27 20.00 22.50
N ILE A 136 24.83 19.01 21.82
CA ILE A 136 26.06 18.31 22.23
C ILE A 136 27.24 19.28 22.25
N ASP A 137 27.46 20.07 21.19
CA ASP A 137 28.54 21.05 21.12
C ASP A 137 28.48 22.06 22.28
N ASN A 138 27.29 22.62 22.53
CA ASN A 138 27.03 23.52 23.65
C ASN A 138 27.26 22.86 25.03
N LEU A 139 27.03 21.56 25.16
CA LEU A 139 27.29 20.82 26.40
C LEU A 139 28.79 20.52 26.58
N VAL A 140 29.50 20.17 25.50
CA VAL A 140 30.96 19.97 25.52
C VAL A 140 31.68 21.25 25.94
N GLU A 141 31.29 22.40 25.39
CA GLU A 141 31.83 23.71 25.81
C GLU A 141 31.58 23.98 27.30
N LYS A 142 30.33 23.83 27.77
CA LYS A 142 29.95 24.05 29.18
C LYS A 142 30.68 23.13 30.15
N VAL A 143 30.89 21.86 29.78
CA VAL A 143 31.65 20.90 30.58
C VAL A 143 33.14 21.30 30.63
N GLY A 144 33.71 21.71 29.50
CA GLY A 144 35.08 22.22 29.42
C GLY A 144 35.29 23.44 30.32
N ASP A 145 34.37 24.40 30.30
CA ASP A 145 34.42 25.60 31.14
C ASP A 145 34.19 25.32 32.62
N ASN A 146 33.28 24.41 32.96
CA ASN A 146 33.09 23.99 34.35
C ASN A 146 34.35 23.29 34.89
N ASN A 147 35.01 22.46 34.08
CA ASN A 147 36.28 21.84 34.45
C ASN A 147 37.39 22.87 34.70
N LYS A 148 37.54 23.88 33.82
CA LYS A 148 38.48 25.00 34.04
C LYS A 148 38.20 25.71 35.38
N ARG A 149 36.94 26.10 35.61
CA ARG A 149 36.51 26.78 36.85
C ARG A 149 36.77 25.93 38.09
N SER A 150 36.55 24.61 38.02
CA SER A 150 36.82 23.68 39.11
C SER A 150 38.30 23.57 39.43
N ILE A 151 39.15 23.51 38.39
CA ILE A 151 40.61 23.52 38.52
C ILE A 151 41.09 24.84 39.14
N ASP A 152 40.57 25.98 38.72
CA ASP A 152 40.97 27.30 39.24
C ASP A 152 40.47 27.55 40.65
N ALA A 153 39.27 27.08 41.00
CA ALA A 153 38.76 27.06 42.38
C ALA A 153 39.65 26.20 43.29
N LEU A 154 40.13 25.04 42.82
CA LEU A 154 41.06 24.18 43.56
C LEU A 154 42.42 24.87 43.78
N LYS A 155 42.97 25.54 42.75
CA LYS A 155 44.20 26.35 42.88
C LYS A 155 44.03 27.44 43.94
N LEU A 156 42.91 28.17 43.90
CA LEU A 156 42.62 29.25 44.84
C LEU A 156 42.42 28.73 46.28
N ALA A 157 41.71 27.62 46.45
CA ALA A 157 41.55 26.96 47.75
C ALA A 157 42.90 26.53 48.34
N ASN A 158 43.77 25.91 47.52
CA ASN A 158 45.12 25.52 47.91
C ASN A 158 45.99 26.73 48.27
N TYR A 159 45.92 27.82 47.49
CA TYR A 159 46.62 29.08 47.79
C TYR A 159 46.18 29.67 49.13
N ASN A 160 44.87 29.75 49.38
CA ASN A 160 44.30 30.24 50.63
C ASN A 160 44.69 29.36 51.83
N GLU A 161 44.73 28.04 51.65
CA GLU A 161 45.21 27.12 52.68
C GLU A 161 46.70 27.33 52.97
N GLN A 162 47.55 27.42 51.94
CA GLN A 162 48.98 27.68 52.10
C GLN A 162 49.25 29.02 52.78
N TYR A 163 48.53 30.09 52.41
CA TYR A 163 48.63 31.39 53.06
C TYR A 163 48.23 31.31 54.54
N SER A 164 47.14 30.61 54.86
CA SER A 164 46.73 30.32 56.24
C SER A 164 47.81 29.56 57.01
N ARG A 165 48.38 28.49 56.44
CA ARG A 165 49.45 27.69 57.07
C ARG A 165 50.76 28.46 57.24
N LYS A 166 51.10 29.41 56.34
CA LYS A 166 52.33 30.21 56.43
C LYS A 166 52.36 31.13 57.66
N HIS A 167 51.21 31.66 58.06
CA HIS A 167 51.10 32.64 59.14
C HIS A 167 50.49 32.08 60.44
N ASN A 168 50.04 30.82 60.46
CA ASN A 168 49.46 30.18 61.64
C ASN A 168 50.23 28.90 62.01
N ILE A 169 50.91 28.92 63.16
CA ILE A 169 51.55 27.73 63.74
C ILE A 169 50.51 26.94 64.53
N ARG A 170 50.35 25.65 64.22
CA ARG A 170 49.44 24.74 64.94
C ARG A 170 50.23 23.82 65.86
N MET A 171 50.25 24.13 67.15
CA MET A 171 50.70 23.16 68.16
C MET A 171 49.66 22.06 68.36
N LEU A 172 50.13 20.82 68.47
CA LEU A 172 49.33 19.64 68.77
C LEU A 172 49.69 19.13 70.17
N ASN A 173 48.70 18.61 70.90
CA ASN A 173 48.88 18.07 72.25
C ASN A 173 49.53 19.03 73.26
N PHE A 174 49.33 20.35 73.09
CA PHE A 174 49.76 21.34 74.07
C PHE A 174 49.02 21.12 75.40
N PRO A 175 49.71 21.13 76.56
CA PRO A 175 49.12 20.74 77.84
C PRO A 175 48.16 21.80 78.38
N GLU A 176 46.87 21.67 78.08
CA GLU A 176 45.84 22.63 78.51
C GLU A 176 45.47 22.53 80.00
N LYS A 177 45.57 23.63 80.75
CA LYS A 177 44.96 23.79 82.10
C LYS A 177 43.76 24.73 82.08
N ARG A 178 42.78 24.47 82.95
CA ARG A 178 41.54 25.27 83.03
C ARG A 178 41.84 26.70 83.50
N GLY A 179 41.55 27.68 82.63
CA GLY A 179 41.73 29.11 82.92
C GLY A 179 43.12 29.66 82.58
N GLU A 180 44.00 28.89 81.95
CA GLU A 180 45.33 29.37 81.58
C GLU A 180 45.30 30.36 80.40
N ASN A 181 46.34 31.20 80.32
CA ASN A 181 46.56 32.07 79.17
C ASN A 181 47.50 31.38 78.18
N LEU A 182 46.91 30.63 77.24
CA LEU A 182 47.62 29.95 76.14
C LEU A 182 48.62 30.85 75.37
N ARG A 183 48.34 32.16 75.25
CA ARG A 183 49.24 33.13 74.59
C ARG A 183 50.54 33.33 75.37
N LYS A 184 50.50 33.31 76.71
CA LYS A 184 51.69 33.38 77.57
C LYS A 184 52.43 32.05 77.61
N ALA A 185 51.70 30.96 77.82
CA ALA A 185 52.27 29.62 77.86
C ALA A 185 53.04 29.29 76.57
N PHE A 186 52.50 29.66 75.39
CA PHE A 186 53.19 29.53 74.11
C PHE A 186 54.53 30.29 74.06
N ILE A 187 54.54 31.57 74.45
CA ILE A 187 55.75 32.41 74.44
C ILE A 187 56.80 31.85 75.41
N GLU A 188 56.37 31.42 76.59
CA GLU A 188 57.24 30.79 77.60
C GLU A 188 57.88 29.50 77.05
N THR A 189 57.11 28.62 76.40
CA THR A 189 57.62 27.39 75.77
C THR A 189 58.58 27.67 74.60
N VAL A 190 58.28 28.63 73.73
CA VAL A 190 59.19 28.97 72.61
C VAL A 190 60.48 29.60 73.12
N LYS A 191 60.42 30.41 74.19
CA LYS A 191 61.60 30.96 74.85
C LYS A 191 62.44 29.87 75.54
N SER A 192 61.83 28.89 76.22
CA SER A 192 62.56 27.81 76.88
C SER A 192 63.17 26.80 75.91
N ASP A 193 62.40 26.38 74.91
CA ASP A 193 62.73 25.19 74.11
C ASP A 193 63.43 25.56 72.79
N CYS A 194 63.20 26.77 72.28
CA CYS A 194 63.80 27.26 71.04
C CYS A 194 64.74 28.46 71.25
N ASN A 195 64.82 29.03 72.45
CA ASN A 195 65.62 30.22 72.77
C ASN A 195 65.33 31.42 71.85
N VAL A 196 64.06 31.60 71.46
CA VAL A 196 63.59 32.74 70.67
C VAL A 196 62.68 33.62 71.51
N ASP A 197 63.02 34.91 71.62
CA ASP A 197 62.15 35.91 72.22
C ASP A 197 61.10 36.39 71.21
N ILE A 198 59.83 36.25 71.59
CA ILE A 198 58.66 36.68 70.81
C ILE A 198 57.93 37.77 71.59
N GLU A 199 57.68 38.92 70.97
CA GLU A 199 56.84 39.93 71.60
C GLU A 199 55.41 39.41 71.80
N PRO A 200 54.75 39.69 72.94
CA PRO A 200 53.35 39.34 73.14
C PRO A 200 52.46 39.85 71.99
N SER A 201 52.74 41.04 71.47
CA SER A 201 52.14 41.69 70.30
C SER A 201 51.87 40.72 69.14
N ASP A 202 52.90 39.94 68.78
CA ASP A 202 52.99 39.19 67.53
C ASP A 202 52.28 37.84 67.60
N ALA A 203 52.09 37.30 68.80
CA ALA A 203 51.37 36.05 69.01
C ALA A 203 49.86 36.31 69.18
N GLN A 204 49.04 35.85 68.23
CA GLN A 204 47.57 35.86 68.37
C GLN A 204 47.02 34.44 68.62
N ASN A 205 46.11 34.29 69.58
CA ASN A 205 45.48 33.00 69.89
C ASN A 205 44.10 32.91 69.24
N THR A 206 43.93 31.97 68.30
CA THR A 206 42.63 31.63 67.70
C THR A 206 42.24 30.17 68.00
N ARG A 207 41.35 29.98 68.97
CA ARG A 207 40.88 28.64 69.36
C ARG A 207 39.83 28.10 68.39
N LYS A 208 40.25 27.31 67.40
CA LYS A 208 39.33 26.52 66.56
C LYS A 208 38.72 25.37 67.37
N ARG A 209 37.48 25.55 67.85
CA ARG A 209 36.66 24.43 68.36
C ARG A 209 36.44 23.42 67.22
N ARG A 210 36.50 22.12 67.53
CA ARG A 210 36.05 21.10 66.58
C ARG A 210 34.53 21.26 66.39
N LEU A 211 34.10 21.55 65.16
CA LEU A 211 32.71 21.35 64.76
C LEU A 211 32.50 19.85 64.55
N SER A 212 32.15 19.14 65.63
CA SER A 212 31.75 17.72 65.58
C SER A 212 30.22 17.53 65.53
N GLU A 213 29.46 18.63 65.37
CA GLU A 213 28.00 18.65 65.42
C GLU A 213 27.45 19.55 64.30
N ALA A 214 27.50 19.06 63.05
CA ALA A 214 26.86 19.69 61.89
C ALA A 214 26.64 18.70 60.72
N CYS A 215 26.19 17.48 61.01
CA CYS A 215 25.70 16.51 60.02
C CYS A 215 24.50 15.74 60.59
N HIS A 216 23.37 16.42 60.73
CA HIS A 216 22.03 15.84 60.76
C HIS A 216 21.16 16.67 59.82
N CYS A 217 20.32 15.97 59.04
CA CYS A 217 19.66 16.42 57.80
C CYS A 217 20.59 16.47 56.59
#